data_AF-A0A8E1RMV9-F1
#
_entry.id   AF-A0A8E1RMV9-F1
#
_cell.length_a   1.000
_cell.length_b   1.000
_cell.length_c   1.000
_cell.angle_alpha   90.00
_cell.angle_beta   90.00
_cell.angle_gamma   90.00
#
_symmetry.space_group_name_H-M   'P 1'
#
loop_
_entity.id
_entity.type
_entity.pdbx_description
1 polymer ?
#
loop_
_entity_poly.entity_id
_entity_poly.type
_entity_poly.pdbx_seq_one_letter_code
_entity_poly.pdbx_strand_id
1 'polypeptide(L)'
;MKAEDNVVDNWIKQSVRREILYRLAVWCLITVIALFISSNAPTFALDKYVTPVIHKLTEQLDFIWTFLYFFISISFFFKDMAYMRKESWGNHNIRHNFGMLLRKFTCEALLWSAGISSSLVTIITISFPIILLKDDNSTAQNYFLSIFIVFSTFTFSAMILFFYYLLRADRAAIYHITNSRLLTQMIYLFLFLGCGVMYFWIEAK
;
A
#
# COMPACT_ATOMS: atom_id res chain seq x y z
N MET A 1 27.90 -19.47 17.79
CA MET A 1 28.42 -18.08 17.75
C MET A 1 27.26 -17.16 17.42
N LYS A 2 26.96 -16.19 18.29
CA LYS A 2 25.97 -15.14 17.99
C LYS A 2 26.52 -14.37 16.79
N ALA A 3 25.79 -14.37 15.68
CA ALA A 3 26.15 -13.57 14.51
C ALA A 3 26.23 -12.12 14.97
N GLU A 4 27.42 -11.56 14.88
CA GLU A 4 27.69 -10.13 15.08
C GLU A 4 26.65 -9.34 14.30
N ASP A 5 26.09 -8.31 14.93
CA ASP A 5 25.16 -7.37 14.31
C ASP A 5 25.76 -6.87 12.98
N ASN A 6 25.31 -7.48 11.89
CA ASN A 6 25.92 -7.32 10.58
C ASN A 6 25.67 -5.86 10.17
N VAL A 7 26.72 -5.04 10.19
CA VAL A 7 26.64 -3.59 9.88
C VAL A 7 25.99 -3.37 8.52
N VAL A 8 26.18 -4.31 7.59
CA VAL A 8 25.54 -4.38 6.27
C VAL A 8 24.03 -4.63 6.36
N ASP A 9 23.56 -5.52 7.24
CA ASP A 9 22.11 -5.70 7.49
C ASP A 9 21.49 -4.45 8.12
N ASN A 10 22.22 -3.75 8.99
CA ASN A 10 21.76 -2.49 9.57
C ASN A 10 21.75 -1.35 8.54
N TRP A 11 22.70 -1.32 7.60
CA TRP A 11 22.71 -0.39 6.46
C TRP A 11 21.57 -0.69 5.47
N ILE A 12 21.33 -1.96 5.14
CA ILE A 12 20.23 -2.40 4.27
C ILE A 12 18.88 -2.10 4.94
N LYS A 13 18.70 -2.35 6.24
CA LYS A 13 17.49 -1.94 6.98
C LYS A 13 17.32 -0.42 7.07
N GLN A 14 18.41 0.34 7.20
CA GLN A 14 18.38 1.80 7.09
C GLN A 14 17.95 2.26 5.69
N SER A 15 18.34 1.56 4.62
CA SER A 15 17.92 1.90 3.26
C SER A 15 16.40 1.78 3.09
N VAL A 16 15.76 0.74 3.66
CA VAL A 16 14.30 0.55 3.58
C VAL A 16 13.55 1.69 4.23
N ARG A 17 13.94 2.04 5.45
CA ARG A 17 13.28 3.13 6.19
C ARG A 17 13.48 4.48 5.49
N ARG A 18 14.69 4.76 5.00
CA ARG A 18 14.97 6.00 4.24
C ARG A 18 14.20 6.06 2.93
N GLU A 19 14.09 4.95 2.21
CA GLU A 19 13.35 4.88 0.95
C GLU A 19 11.85 5.11 1.17
N ILE A 20 11.26 4.47 2.18
CA ILE A 20 9.89 4.73 2.61
C ILE A 20 9.71 6.20 2.99
N LEU A 21 10.55 6.72 3.89
CA LEU A 21 10.46 8.10 4.38
C LEU A 21 10.62 9.11 3.24
N TYR A 22 11.57 8.92 2.34
CA TYR A 22 11.79 9.81 1.21
C TYR A 22 10.59 9.82 0.27
N ARG A 23 10.06 8.64 -0.10
CA ARG A 23 8.90 8.54 -0.98
C ARG A 23 7.68 9.20 -0.34
N LEU A 24 7.37 8.89 0.91
CA LEU A 24 6.25 9.48 1.64
C LEU A 24 6.41 11.00 1.77
N ALA A 25 7.56 11.46 2.25
CA ALA A 25 7.81 12.88 2.49
C ALA A 25 7.73 13.71 1.20
N VAL A 26 8.29 13.20 0.09
CA VAL A 26 8.21 13.87 -1.21
C VAL A 26 6.75 13.98 -1.68
N TRP A 27 5.98 12.90 -1.57
CA TRP A 27 4.55 12.94 -1.94
C TRP A 27 3.76 13.90 -1.07
N CYS A 28 3.92 13.87 0.25
CA CYS A 28 3.28 14.83 1.15
C CYS A 28 3.68 16.27 0.83
N LEU A 29 4.96 16.54 0.57
CA LEU A 29 5.48 17.87 0.29
C LEU A 29 4.95 18.42 -1.05
N ILE A 30 4.91 17.58 -2.09
CA ILE A 30 4.29 17.92 -3.38
C ILE A 30 2.83 18.34 -3.15
N THR A 31 2.10 17.59 -2.34
CA THR A 31 0.68 17.85 -2.05
C THR A 31 0.48 19.14 -1.28
N VAL A 32 1.30 19.41 -0.27
CA VAL A 32 1.25 20.68 0.49
C VAL A 32 1.55 21.86 -0.41
N ILE A 33 2.57 21.78 -1.26
CA ILE A 33 2.90 22.84 -2.23
C ILE A 33 1.75 23.04 -3.22
N ALA A 34 1.21 21.96 -3.78
CA ALA A 34 0.09 22.02 -4.71
C ALA A 34 -1.13 22.68 -4.07
N LEU A 35 -1.43 22.35 -2.82
CA LEU A 35 -2.51 22.96 -2.06
C LEU A 35 -2.25 24.44 -1.79
N PHE A 36 -1.04 24.82 -1.40
CA PHE A 36 -0.65 26.21 -1.18
C PHE A 36 -0.80 27.07 -2.45
N ILE A 37 -0.30 26.59 -3.59
CA ILE A 37 -0.43 27.28 -4.88
C ILE A 37 -1.91 27.39 -5.25
N SER A 38 -2.68 26.31 -5.11
CA SER A 38 -4.10 26.29 -5.45
C SER A 38 -4.92 27.21 -4.56
N SER A 39 -4.60 27.31 -3.27
CA SER A 39 -5.31 28.18 -2.32
C SER A 39 -5.16 29.68 -2.63
N ASN A 40 -4.11 30.07 -3.36
CA ASN A 40 -3.89 31.44 -3.79
C ASN A 40 -4.62 31.79 -5.10
N ALA A 41 -5.26 30.82 -5.75
CA ALA A 41 -6.00 31.06 -6.98
C ALA A 41 -7.41 31.63 -6.70
N PRO A 42 -7.86 32.67 -7.44
CA PRO A 42 -9.11 33.37 -7.16
C PRO A 42 -10.38 32.52 -7.38
N THR A 43 -10.28 31.40 -8.11
CA THR A 43 -11.39 30.48 -8.39
C THR A 43 -11.39 29.24 -7.49
N PHE A 44 -10.44 29.12 -6.56
CA PHE A 44 -10.30 27.93 -5.73
C PHE A 44 -11.32 27.89 -4.59
N ALA A 45 -12.23 26.93 -4.65
CA ALA A 45 -13.23 26.65 -3.64
C ALA A 45 -13.02 25.21 -3.13
N LEU A 46 -12.38 25.09 -1.97
CA LEU A 46 -11.93 23.82 -1.39
C LEU A 46 -13.07 22.78 -1.26
N ASP A 47 -14.27 23.23 -0.91
CA ASP A 47 -15.52 22.46 -0.82
C ASP A 47 -15.93 21.80 -2.14
N LYS A 48 -15.74 22.51 -3.27
CA LYS A 48 -16.07 22.00 -4.61
C LYS A 48 -15.07 20.97 -5.12
N TYR A 49 -13.84 20.96 -4.60
CA TYR A 49 -12.79 20.05 -5.02
C TYR A 49 -12.69 18.83 -4.10
N VAL A 50 -12.84 18.98 -2.80
CA VAL A 50 -12.57 17.90 -1.82
C VAL A 50 -13.74 16.92 -1.74
N THR A 51 -14.97 17.40 -1.62
CA THR A 51 -16.17 16.57 -1.40
C THR A 51 -16.46 15.56 -2.52
N PRO A 52 -16.48 15.95 -3.82
CA PRO A 52 -16.69 14.98 -4.90
C PRO A 52 -15.49 14.03 -5.09
N VAL A 53 -14.28 14.50 -4.77
CA VAL A 53 -13.07 13.68 -4.84
C VAL A 53 -13.08 12.58 -3.79
N ILE A 54 -13.57 12.85 -2.58
CA ILE A 54 -13.68 11.88 -1.48
C ILE A 54 -14.54 10.66 -1.87
N HIS A 55 -15.74 10.86 -2.41
CA HIS A 55 -16.61 9.76 -2.80
C HIS A 55 -16.01 8.93 -3.94
N LYS A 56 -15.51 9.62 -4.99
CA LYS A 56 -14.89 8.96 -6.15
C LYS A 56 -13.59 8.23 -5.81
N LEU A 57 -12.82 8.75 -4.84
CA LEU A 57 -11.60 8.11 -4.35
C LEU A 57 -11.87 6.78 -3.68
N THR A 58 -13.00 6.64 -2.97
CA THR A 58 -13.30 5.42 -2.22
C THR A 58 -13.47 4.23 -3.17
N GLU A 59 -14.21 4.41 -4.26
CA GLU A 59 -14.38 3.39 -5.31
C GLU A 59 -13.06 3.07 -6.04
N GLN A 60 -12.27 4.10 -6.35
CA GLN A 60 -10.96 3.92 -6.98
C GLN A 60 -9.97 3.20 -6.08
N LEU A 61 -10.00 3.47 -4.77
CA LEU A 61 -9.18 2.81 -3.78
C LEU A 61 -9.52 1.32 -3.68
N ASP A 62 -10.79 0.94 -3.73
CA ASP A 62 -11.22 -0.47 -3.69
C ASP A 62 -10.65 -1.26 -4.89
N PHE A 63 -10.72 -0.70 -6.10
CA PHE A 63 -10.12 -1.32 -7.28
C PHE A 63 -8.59 -1.46 -7.16
N ILE A 64 -7.91 -0.37 -6.77
CA ILE A 64 -6.46 -0.36 -6.58
C ILE A 64 -6.05 -1.38 -5.51
N TRP A 65 -6.84 -1.52 -4.45
CA TRP A 65 -6.64 -2.50 -3.39
C TRP A 65 -6.68 -3.93 -3.93
N THR A 66 -7.73 -4.30 -4.64
CA THR A 66 -7.87 -5.66 -5.19
C THR A 66 -6.75 -5.96 -6.18
N PHE A 67 -6.39 -4.99 -7.02
CA PHE A 67 -5.27 -5.11 -7.95
C PHE A 67 -3.93 -5.33 -7.22
N LEU A 68 -3.59 -4.49 -6.26
CA LEU A 68 -2.36 -4.64 -5.48
C LEU A 68 -2.33 -5.94 -4.70
N TYR A 69 -3.45 -6.32 -4.08
CA TYR A 69 -3.56 -7.53 -3.29
C TYR A 69 -3.28 -8.80 -4.11
N PHE A 70 -3.72 -8.83 -5.37
CA PHE A 70 -3.36 -9.88 -6.31
C PHE A 70 -1.84 -9.97 -6.53
N PHE A 71 -1.19 -8.86 -6.86
CA PHE A 71 0.26 -8.82 -7.06
C PHE A 71 1.05 -9.17 -5.80
N ILE A 72 0.60 -8.71 -4.63
CA ILE A 72 1.19 -9.04 -3.32
C ILE A 72 1.14 -10.56 -3.10
N SER A 73 -0.02 -11.17 -3.32
CA SER A 73 -0.24 -12.60 -3.12
C SER A 73 0.66 -13.44 -4.04
N ILE A 74 0.77 -13.07 -5.32
CA ILE A 74 1.69 -13.74 -6.26
C ILE A 74 3.14 -13.55 -5.81
N SER A 75 3.55 -12.32 -5.50
CA SER A 75 4.91 -12.02 -5.08
C SER A 75 5.32 -12.77 -3.81
N PHE A 76 4.41 -12.93 -2.84
CA PHE A 76 4.65 -13.77 -1.67
C PHE A 76 4.70 -15.26 -1.99
N PHE A 77 3.84 -15.77 -2.89
CA PHE A 77 3.94 -17.15 -3.36
C PHE A 77 5.31 -17.45 -3.97
N PHE A 78 5.79 -16.60 -4.87
CA PHE A 78 7.12 -16.76 -5.49
C PHE A 78 8.24 -16.69 -4.45
N LYS A 79 8.11 -15.81 -3.46
CA LYS A 79 9.06 -15.68 -2.35
C LYS A 79 9.13 -16.97 -1.52
N ASP A 80 7.99 -17.52 -1.13
CA ASP A 80 7.90 -18.72 -0.31
C ASP A 80 8.33 -19.97 -1.08
N MET A 81 7.99 -20.06 -2.37
CA MET A 81 8.44 -21.15 -3.23
C MET A 81 9.97 -21.12 -3.45
N ALA A 82 10.57 -19.94 -3.62
CA ALA A 82 12.02 -19.80 -3.69
C ALA A 82 12.71 -20.23 -2.37
N TYR A 83 12.09 -19.94 -1.23
CA TYR A 83 12.58 -20.37 0.09
C TYR A 83 12.48 -21.89 0.26
N MET A 84 11.35 -22.49 -0.12
CA MET A 84 11.09 -23.94 -0.01
C MET A 84 11.88 -24.80 -1.00
N ARG A 85 12.21 -24.28 -2.19
CA ARG A 85 12.79 -25.07 -3.30
C ARG A 85 14.01 -24.37 -3.91
N LYS A 86 15.05 -24.12 -3.10
CA LYS A 86 16.28 -23.47 -3.55
C LYS A 86 16.93 -24.11 -4.78
N GLU A 87 16.86 -25.43 -4.91
CA GLU A 87 17.46 -26.17 -6.04
C GLU A 87 16.68 -26.03 -7.36
N SER A 88 15.34 -26.07 -7.33
CA SER A 88 14.50 -25.97 -8.55
C SER A 88 14.05 -24.54 -8.86
N TRP A 89 14.25 -23.61 -7.93
CA TRP A 89 13.97 -22.19 -8.06
C TRP A 89 15.22 -21.34 -7.81
N GLY A 90 16.40 -21.89 -8.12
CA GLY A 90 17.68 -21.20 -8.00
C GLY A 90 17.92 -20.15 -9.09
N ASN A 91 19.00 -19.38 -8.94
CA ASN A 91 19.33 -18.15 -9.69
C ASN A 91 19.42 -18.29 -11.22
N HIS A 92 19.43 -19.51 -11.76
CA HIS A 92 19.54 -19.77 -13.20
C HIS A 92 18.22 -20.16 -13.88
N ASN A 93 17.12 -20.27 -13.13
CA ASN A 93 15.83 -20.66 -13.69
C ASN A 93 14.94 -19.45 -14.06
N ILE A 94 14.29 -19.50 -15.22
CA ILE A 94 13.34 -18.47 -15.70
C ILE A 94 12.28 -18.14 -14.64
N ARG A 95 11.80 -19.16 -13.91
CA ARG A 95 10.80 -19.01 -12.83
C ARG A 95 11.32 -18.16 -11.67
N HIS A 96 12.60 -18.28 -11.33
CA HIS A 96 13.24 -17.48 -10.30
C HIS A 96 13.36 -16.02 -10.74
N ASN A 97 13.86 -15.79 -11.96
CA ASN A 97 14.00 -14.46 -12.53
C ASN A 97 12.67 -13.73 -12.67
N PHE A 98 11.63 -14.43 -13.13
CA PHE A 98 10.27 -13.89 -13.18
C PHE A 98 9.74 -13.53 -11.78
N GLY A 99 9.94 -14.43 -10.80
CA GLY A 99 9.57 -14.16 -9.41
C GLY A 99 10.27 -12.95 -8.80
N MET A 100 11.56 -12.77 -9.09
CA MET A 100 12.31 -11.58 -8.67
C MET A 100 11.80 -10.30 -9.33
N LEU A 101 11.53 -10.34 -10.64
CA LEU A 101 10.99 -9.20 -11.38
C LEU A 101 9.63 -8.80 -10.85
N LEU A 102 8.74 -9.78 -10.64
CA LEU A 102 7.41 -9.54 -10.09
C LEU A 102 7.49 -8.95 -8.68
N ARG A 103 8.33 -9.51 -7.80
CA ARG A 103 8.56 -8.95 -6.46
C ARG A 103 9.06 -7.51 -6.52
N LYS A 104 9.99 -7.20 -7.41
CA LYS A 104 10.50 -5.84 -7.59
C LYS A 104 9.40 -4.89 -8.06
N PHE A 105 8.61 -5.30 -9.07
CA PHE A 105 7.46 -4.54 -9.55
C PHE A 105 6.43 -4.29 -8.44
N THR A 106 6.06 -5.34 -7.69
CA THR A 106 5.13 -5.21 -6.57
C THR A 106 5.68 -4.28 -5.50
N CYS A 107 6.97 -4.37 -5.15
CA CYS A 107 7.58 -3.46 -4.18
C CYS A 107 7.53 -1.99 -4.62
N GLU A 108 7.82 -1.70 -5.89
CA GLU A 108 7.68 -0.34 -6.43
C GLU A 108 6.22 0.11 -6.41
N ALA A 109 5.29 -0.72 -6.87
CA ALA A 109 3.87 -0.42 -6.85
C ALA A 109 3.39 -0.10 -5.42
N LEU A 110 3.79 -0.89 -4.42
CA LEU A 110 3.47 -0.64 -3.01
C LEU A 110 4.05 0.69 -2.52
N LEU A 111 5.30 1.03 -2.84
CA LEU A 111 5.88 2.32 -2.44
C LEU A 111 5.16 3.50 -3.08
N TRP A 112 4.79 3.39 -4.36
CA TRP A 112 4.02 4.41 -5.05
C TRP A 112 2.63 4.58 -4.45
N SER A 113 1.93 3.47 -4.19
CA SER A 113 0.62 3.47 -3.56
C SER A 113 0.67 4.02 -2.14
N ALA A 114 1.70 3.71 -1.35
CA ALA A 114 1.92 4.30 -0.03
C ALA A 114 2.15 5.81 -0.10
N GLY A 115 2.93 6.26 -1.09
CA GLY A 115 3.12 7.69 -1.38
C GLY A 115 1.82 8.40 -1.68
N ILE A 116 1.04 7.88 -2.63
CA ILE A 116 -0.27 8.44 -3.01
C ILE A 116 -1.25 8.42 -1.83
N SER A 117 -1.34 7.33 -1.08
CA SER A 117 -2.22 7.24 0.09
C SER A 117 -1.82 8.22 1.19
N SER A 118 -0.52 8.42 1.44
CA SER A 118 -0.05 9.41 2.42
C SER A 118 -0.33 10.85 2.01
N SER A 119 -0.24 11.15 0.71
CA SER A 119 -0.67 12.41 0.12
C SER A 119 -2.18 12.63 0.34
N LEU A 120 -3.01 11.61 0.11
CA LEU A 120 -4.45 11.67 0.36
C LEU A 120 -4.78 11.90 1.83
N VAL A 121 -4.11 11.21 2.76
CA VAL A 121 -4.26 11.47 4.20
C VAL A 121 -3.89 12.92 4.52
N THR A 122 -2.80 13.42 3.94
CA THR A 122 -2.33 14.80 4.17
C THR A 122 -3.34 15.82 3.69
N ILE A 123 -3.84 15.69 2.46
CA ILE A 123 -4.77 16.67 1.88
C ILE A 123 -6.10 16.68 2.62
N ILE A 124 -6.63 15.51 3.00
CA ILE A 124 -7.89 15.40 3.74
C ILE A 124 -7.70 15.99 5.14
N THR A 125 -6.59 15.69 5.81
CA THR A 125 -6.32 16.18 7.17
C THR A 125 -6.18 17.70 7.22
N ILE A 126 -5.53 18.31 6.22
CA ILE A 126 -5.39 19.78 6.13
C ILE A 126 -6.71 20.43 5.73
N SER A 127 -7.39 19.87 4.72
CA SER A 127 -8.55 20.53 4.10
C SER A 127 -9.82 20.41 4.93
N PHE A 128 -9.98 19.31 5.66
CA PHE A 128 -11.24 19.00 6.32
C PHE A 128 -11.62 19.96 7.45
N PRO A 129 -10.70 20.36 8.37
CA PRO A 129 -11.00 21.38 9.37
C PRO A 129 -11.37 22.74 8.76
N ILE A 130 -10.75 23.10 7.63
CA ILE A 130 -11.00 24.37 6.92
C ILE A 130 -12.42 24.39 6.34
N ILE A 131 -12.88 23.26 5.78
CA ILE A 131 -14.24 23.13 5.25
C ILE A 131 -15.26 23.19 6.38
N LEU A 132 -15.03 22.46 7.48
CA LEU A 132 -15.93 22.44 8.64
C LEU A 132 -16.11 23.80 9.31
N LEU A 133 -15.03 24.58 9.45
CA LEU A 133 -15.09 25.90 10.08
C LEU A 133 -15.78 26.96 9.20
N LYS A 134 -15.93 26.68 7.90
CA LYS A 134 -16.47 27.62 6.92
C LYS A 134 -17.94 27.34 6.55
N ASP A 135 -18.42 26.12 6.80
CA ASP A 135 -19.76 25.69 6.41
C ASP A 135 -20.69 25.62 7.64
N ASP A 136 -21.54 26.64 7.78
CA ASP A 136 -22.54 26.75 8.85
C ASP A 136 -23.58 25.60 8.81
N ASN A 137 -23.68 24.87 7.68
CA ASN A 137 -24.60 23.74 7.49
C ASN A 137 -23.93 22.37 7.63
N SER A 138 -22.71 22.29 8.17
CA SER A 138 -22.01 21.01 8.33
C SER A 138 -22.77 20.06 9.27
N THR A 139 -23.27 18.95 8.73
CA THR A 139 -23.95 17.90 9.50
C THR A 139 -22.96 16.96 10.19
N ALA A 140 -23.33 16.45 11.36
CA ALA A 140 -22.51 15.46 12.10
C ALA A 140 -22.12 14.24 11.25
N GLN A 141 -22.96 13.86 10.29
CA GLN A 141 -22.70 12.76 9.35
C GLN A 141 -21.46 13.02 8.48
N ASN A 142 -21.26 14.24 7.99
CA ASN A 142 -20.09 14.60 7.17
C ASN A 142 -18.80 14.56 7.99
N TYR A 143 -18.89 14.88 9.29
CA TYR A 143 -17.80 14.76 10.25
C TYR A 143 -17.37 13.30 10.45
N PHE A 144 -18.32 12.41 10.72
CA PHE A 144 -18.05 10.97 10.89
C PHE A 144 -17.49 10.33 9.63
N LEU A 145 -18.07 10.64 8.46
CA LEU A 145 -17.62 10.10 7.18
C LEU A 145 -16.15 10.47 6.90
N SER A 146 -15.76 11.69 7.21
CA SER A 146 -14.40 12.15 6.93
C SER A 146 -13.36 11.58 7.88
N ILE A 147 -13.69 11.44 9.18
CA ILE A 147 -12.86 10.70 10.13
C ILE A 147 -12.68 9.25 9.65
N PHE A 148 -13.77 8.62 9.22
CA PHE A 148 -13.73 7.25 8.70
C PHE A 148 -12.81 7.13 7.48
N ILE A 149 -12.83 8.10 6.57
CA ILE A 149 -12.01 8.08 5.36
C ILE A 149 -10.54 8.35 5.67
N VAL A 150 -10.23 9.28 6.57
CA VAL A 150 -8.85 9.47 7.06
C VAL A 150 -8.33 8.19 7.70
N PHE A 151 -9.13 7.58 8.59
CA PHE A 151 -8.78 6.34 9.25
C PHE A 151 -8.56 5.20 8.25
N SER A 152 -9.47 5.02 7.30
CA SER A 152 -9.39 3.96 6.27
C SER A 152 -8.20 4.15 5.33
N THR A 153 -7.89 5.39 4.94
CA THR A 153 -6.73 5.69 4.09
C THR A 153 -5.42 5.51 4.87
N PHE A 154 -5.41 5.84 6.16
CA PHE A 154 -4.27 5.61 7.04
C PHE A 154 -4.01 4.11 7.26
N THR A 155 -5.04 3.32 7.57
CA THR A 155 -4.90 1.86 7.72
C THR A 155 -4.45 1.21 6.42
N PHE A 156 -4.97 1.65 5.27
CA PHE A 156 -4.48 1.23 3.97
C PHE A 156 -2.99 1.51 3.78
N SER A 157 -2.57 2.74 4.03
CA SER A 157 -1.17 3.14 3.92
C SER A 157 -0.28 2.29 4.83
N ALA A 158 -0.72 2.01 6.06
CA ALA A 158 0.00 1.17 7.00
C ALA A 158 0.10 -0.29 6.52
N MET A 159 -0.98 -0.85 5.98
CA MET A 159 -0.97 -2.21 5.43
C MET A 159 -0.06 -2.33 4.20
N ILE A 160 -0.07 -1.35 3.29
CA ILE A 160 0.84 -1.33 2.13
C ILE A 160 2.30 -1.34 2.59
N LEU A 161 2.66 -0.46 3.54
CA LEU A 161 4.01 -0.38 4.07
C LEU A 161 4.42 -1.67 4.79
N PHE A 162 3.49 -2.30 5.51
CA PHE A 162 3.70 -3.60 6.15
C PHE A 162 3.99 -4.69 5.11
N PHE A 163 3.19 -4.79 4.05
CA PHE A 163 3.43 -5.76 2.98
C PHE A 163 4.72 -5.48 2.21
N TYR A 164 5.06 -4.22 1.96
CA TYR A 164 6.34 -3.83 1.37
C TYR A 164 7.52 -4.30 2.23
N TYR A 165 7.46 -4.03 3.54
CA TYR A 165 8.49 -4.47 4.49
C TYR A 165 8.62 -6.00 4.50
N LEU A 166 7.49 -6.71 4.56
CA LEU A 166 7.48 -8.17 4.52
C LEU A 166 8.02 -8.71 3.20
N LEU A 167 7.71 -8.13 2.04
CA LEU A 167 8.22 -8.58 0.74
C LEU A 167 9.74 -8.38 0.61
N ARG A 168 10.27 -7.32 1.21
CA ARG A 168 11.71 -7.00 1.18
C ARG A 168 12.53 -7.78 2.20
N ALA A 169 11.95 -8.20 3.32
CA ALA A 169 12.65 -8.99 4.32
C ALA A 169 13.12 -10.34 3.75
N ASP A 170 14.35 -10.77 4.07
CA ASP A 170 14.89 -12.09 3.68
C ASP A 170 14.37 -13.23 4.55
N ARG A 171 13.04 -13.35 4.64
CA ARG A 171 12.34 -14.40 5.38
C ARG A 171 11.16 -14.89 4.58
N ALA A 172 10.79 -16.16 4.74
CA ALA A 172 9.52 -16.65 4.22
C ALA A 172 8.35 -15.85 4.83
N ALA A 173 7.30 -15.64 4.04
CA ALA A 173 6.10 -14.92 4.44
C ALA A 173 5.16 -15.81 5.25
N ILE A 174 4.66 -16.91 4.67
CA ILE A 174 3.66 -17.79 5.30
C ILE A 174 4.28 -19.13 5.68
N TYR A 175 5.28 -19.61 4.93
CA TYR A 175 5.87 -20.93 5.13
C TYR A 175 6.44 -21.16 6.55
N HIS A 176 6.92 -20.11 7.22
CA HIS A 176 7.41 -20.22 8.60
C HIS A 176 6.30 -20.59 9.61
N ILE A 177 5.04 -20.31 9.29
CA ILE A 177 3.89 -20.56 10.16
C ILE A 177 3.33 -21.97 9.92
N THR A 178 3.20 -22.36 8.65
CA THR A 178 2.57 -23.62 8.26
C THR A 178 3.52 -24.82 8.34
N ASN A 179 4.82 -24.60 8.09
CA ASN A 179 5.87 -25.61 7.97
C ASN A 179 5.53 -26.79 7.02
N SER A 180 4.49 -26.62 6.19
CA SER A 180 3.94 -27.62 5.28
C SER A 180 3.77 -26.99 3.91
N ARG A 181 4.38 -27.63 2.90
CA ARG A 181 4.36 -27.15 1.53
C ARG A 181 2.95 -27.15 0.95
N LEU A 182 2.22 -28.26 1.11
CA LEU A 182 0.88 -28.41 0.55
C LEU A 182 -0.06 -27.37 1.19
N LEU A 183 0.02 -27.19 2.50
CA LEU A 183 -0.77 -26.19 3.21
C LEU A 183 -0.46 -24.77 2.72
N THR A 184 0.82 -24.44 2.52
CA THR A 184 1.23 -23.12 1.99
C THR A 184 0.67 -22.87 0.58
N GLN A 185 0.74 -23.87 -0.31
CA GLN A 185 0.17 -23.77 -1.65
C GLN A 185 -1.35 -23.63 -1.63
N MET A 186 -2.04 -24.36 -0.76
CA MET A 186 -3.49 -24.24 -0.57
C MET A 186 -3.87 -22.86 -0.04
N ILE A 187 -3.13 -22.30 0.92
CA ILE A 187 -3.38 -20.94 1.42
C ILE A 187 -3.27 -19.92 0.29
N TYR A 188 -2.20 -19.96 -0.51
CA TYR A 188 -2.08 -19.05 -1.66
C TYR A 188 -3.18 -19.25 -2.69
N LEU A 189 -3.61 -20.50 -2.95
CA LEU A 189 -4.76 -20.78 -3.81
C LEU A 189 -6.04 -20.11 -3.28
N PHE A 190 -6.32 -20.22 -1.98
CA PHE A 190 -7.46 -19.53 -1.35
C PHE A 190 -7.32 -18.02 -1.42
N LEU A 191 -6.12 -17.46 -1.22
CA LEU A 191 -5.87 -16.02 -1.37
C LEU A 191 -6.14 -15.55 -2.80
N PHE A 192 -5.75 -16.32 -3.82
CA PHE A 192 -6.04 -16.01 -5.23
C PHE A 192 -7.53 -16.10 -5.56
N LEU A 193 -8.21 -17.15 -5.09
CA LEU A 193 -9.65 -17.28 -5.28
C LEU A 193 -10.41 -16.13 -4.59
N GLY A 194 -9.96 -15.73 -3.39
CA GLY A 194 -10.48 -14.57 -2.68
C GLY A 194 -10.31 -13.27 -3.46
N CYS A 195 -9.18 -13.06 -4.14
CA CYS A 195 -8.98 -11.90 -5.03
C CYS A 195 -10.03 -11.87 -6.14
N GLY A 196 -10.30 -13.03 -6.76
CA GLY A 196 -11.30 -13.14 -7.84
C GLY A 196 -12.70 -12.79 -7.35
N VAL A 197 -13.10 -13.29 -6.17
CA VAL A 197 -14.40 -12.98 -5.57
C VAL A 197 -14.51 -11.49 -5.24
N MET A 198 -13.46 -10.86 -4.70
CA MET A 198 -13.45 -9.41 -4.44
C MET A 198 -13.59 -8.59 -5.72
N TYR A 199 -12.92 -8.98 -6.81
CA TYR A 199 -13.03 -8.30 -8.09
C TYR A 199 -14.48 -8.35 -8.64
N PHE A 200 -15.11 -9.52 -8.66
CA PHE A 200 -16.50 -9.66 -9.10
C PHE A 200 -17.49 -8.90 -8.21
N TRP A 201 -17.20 -8.77 -6.92
CA TRP A 201 -18.03 -8.00 -6.01
C TRP A 201 -17.94 -6.48 -6.24
N ILE A 202 -16.76 -5.99 -6.65
CA ILE A 202 -16.57 -4.58 -7.05
C ILE A 202 -17.33 -4.28 -8.34
N GLU A 203 -17.34 -5.19 -9.30
CA GLU A 203 -18.02 -5.02 -10.59
C GLU A 203 -19.57 -5.12 -10.49
N ALA A 204 -20.08 -5.72 -9.41
CA ALA A 204 -21.51 -5.90 -9.17
C ALA A 204 -22.18 -4.74 -8.39
N LYS A 205 -21.41 -3.73 -7.96
CA LYS A 205 -21.90 -2.51 -7.31
C LYS A 205 -22.09 -1.38 -8.31
#